data_AF-A0A3D0Y1J8-F1
#
_entry.id   AF-A0A3D0Y1J8-F1
#
_cell.length_a   1.000
_cell.length_b   1.000
_cell.length_c   1.000
_cell.angle_alpha   90.00
_cell.angle_beta   90.00
_cell.angle_gamma   90.00
#
_symmetry.space_group_name_H-M   'P 1'
#
loop_
_entity.id
_entity.type
_entity.pdbx_description
1 polymer ?
#
loop_
_entity_poly.entity_id
_entity_poly.type
_entity_poly.pdbx_seq_one_letter_code
_entity_poly.pdbx_strand_id
1 'polypeptide(L)'
;MPQKIIKKTKNNKKRKHNNKGYKKIVFAIVLILILIIVIRNKPIKKNNEITQIVLNNENITNKLVSPIIFENNQIYMSYEDIKQFFDETLYTEEDTGCIITTSDRKLAIIKKDDQTMRVNNSNVDVKNIIIEQDNKIYIAISELTIVYNFEIEKIEKTNIITIDMLNKKSVKAYANKSIKIKEDKGVISKAIDEVKKGNWLFFINDENGYAKVRTQDGIIGYVKKKYLSNYINVREDLEIEDKNFKEENSINRDITNDDISTYEKRQKIIDLILHEAIKNDKMYVQISYNGEANIFYERFKIEVVPILKECGIEIKI
;
A
#
# COMPACT_ATOMS: atom_id res chain seq x y z
N MET A 1 -106.49 5.70 -24.95
CA MET A 1 -105.56 4.83 -24.18
C MET A 1 -105.02 3.78 -25.15
N PRO A 2 -103.71 3.44 -25.19
CA PRO A 2 -102.79 3.36 -24.06
C PRO A 2 -101.53 4.26 -24.18
N GLN A 3 -100.87 4.43 -23.04
CA GLN A 3 -99.67 5.24 -22.81
C GLN A 3 -98.40 4.55 -23.33
N LYS A 4 -97.43 5.33 -23.84
CA LYS A 4 -96.03 4.87 -23.96
C LYS A 4 -95.03 5.97 -23.56
N ILE A 5 -94.72 5.94 -22.27
CA ILE A 5 -93.41 6.05 -21.61
C ILE A 5 -92.34 6.91 -22.31
N ILE A 6 -92.02 8.01 -21.65
CA ILE A 6 -90.89 8.91 -21.87
C ILE A 6 -89.56 8.18 -21.61
N LYS A 7 -88.59 8.27 -22.54
CA LYS A 7 -87.16 8.11 -22.25
C LYS A 7 -86.41 9.39 -22.62
N LYS A 8 -86.08 10.20 -21.61
CA LYS A 8 -85.08 11.28 -21.73
C LYS A 8 -83.68 10.65 -21.73
N THR A 9 -83.02 10.64 -22.87
CA THR A 9 -81.59 10.33 -22.98
C THR A 9 -80.75 11.53 -22.52
N LYS A 10 -80.13 11.41 -21.33
CA LYS A 10 -79.05 12.31 -20.89
C LYS A 10 -77.77 11.99 -21.67
N ASN A 11 -77.36 12.90 -22.55
CA ASN A 11 -76.04 12.86 -23.18
C ASN A 11 -74.96 13.26 -22.17
N ASN A 12 -74.35 12.27 -21.50
CA ASN A 12 -73.12 12.46 -20.75
C ASN A 12 -71.92 12.47 -21.72
N LYS A 13 -71.53 13.66 -22.19
CA LYS A 13 -70.20 13.86 -22.79
C LYS A 13 -69.14 13.68 -21.68
N LYS A 14 -68.53 12.49 -21.62
CA LYS A 14 -67.28 12.28 -20.86
C LYS A 14 -66.22 13.25 -21.39
N ARG A 15 -65.90 14.31 -20.62
CA ARG A 15 -64.73 15.15 -20.87
C ARG A 15 -63.49 14.26 -20.73
N LYS A 16 -62.82 13.96 -21.85
CA LYS A 16 -61.45 13.43 -21.83
C LYS A 16 -60.59 14.46 -21.10
N HIS A 17 -60.18 14.13 -19.87
CA HIS A 17 -59.28 14.99 -19.12
C HIS A 17 -57.96 15.04 -19.90
N ASN A 18 -57.69 16.20 -20.50
CA ASN A 18 -56.57 16.35 -21.42
C ASN A 18 -55.30 16.33 -20.58
N ASN A 19 -54.65 15.18 -20.63
CA ASN A 19 -53.62 14.74 -19.72
C ASN A 19 -52.27 15.39 -20.15
N LYS A 20 -52.27 16.71 -20.32
CA LYS A 20 -51.13 17.49 -20.82
C LYS A 20 -50.28 18.10 -19.69
N GLY A 21 -50.88 18.29 -18.50
CA GLY A 21 -50.18 18.82 -17.32
C GLY A 21 -49.18 17.84 -16.72
N TYR A 22 -49.58 16.57 -16.53
CA TYR A 22 -48.69 15.55 -15.97
C TYR A 22 -47.47 15.27 -16.85
N LYS A 23 -47.62 15.34 -18.19
CA LYS A 23 -46.49 15.20 -19.13
C LYS A 23 -45.45 16.30 -18.97
N LYS A 24 -45.87 17.54 -18.66
CA LYS A 24 -44.94 18.65 -18.39
C LYS A 24 -44.19 18.46 -17.07
N ILE A 25 -44.88 17.96 -16.04
CA ILE A 25 -44.27 17.67 -14.74
C ILE A 25 -43.25 16.53 -14.86
N VAL A 26 -43.61 15.44 -15.53
CA VAL A 26 -42.69 14.32 -15.79
C VAL A 26 -41.48 14.77 -16.60
N PHE A 27 -41.67 15.60 -17.63
CA PHE A 27 -40.57 16.16 -18.41
C PHE A 27 -39.64 17.05 -17.57
N ALA A 28 -40.19 17.88 -16.69
CA ALA A 28 -39.40 18.71 -15.78
C ALA A 28 -38.58 17.86 -14.79
N ILE A 29 -39.16 16.79 -14.24
CA ILE A 29 -38.46 15.86 -13.34
C ILE A 29 -37.31 15.15 -14.09
N VAL A 30 -37.54 14.71 -15.33
CA VAL A 30 -36.49 14.09 -16.16
C VAL A 30 -35.36 15.08 -16.44
N LEU A 31 -35.68 16.35 -16.75
CA LEU A 31 -34.67 17.39 -16.95
C LEU A 31 -33.85 17.65 -15.68
N ILE A 32 -34.48 17.70 -14.50
CA ILE A 32 -33.80 17.86 -13.22
C ILE A 32 -32.88 16.67 -12.94
N LEU A 33 -33.33 15.43 -13.20
CA LEU A 33 -32.50 14.23 -13.06
C LEU A 33 -31.30 14.26 -14.01
N ILE A 34 -31.49 14.70 -15.27
CA ILE A 34 -30.40 14.88 -16.23
C ILE A 34 -29.42 15.95 -15.72
N LEU A 35 -29.90 17.08 -15.20
CA LEU A 35 -29.07 18.14 -14.63
C LEU A 35 -28.24 17.65 -13.44
N ILE A 36 -28.84 16.90 -12.51
CA ILE A 36 -28.14 16.29 -11.38
C ILE A 36 -27.04 15.33 -11.88
N ILE A 37 -27.34 14.49 -12.87
CA ILE A 37 -26.38 13.56 -13.47
C ILE A 37 -25.22 14.33 -14.14
N VAL A 38 -25.51 15.42 -14.86
CA VAL A 38 -24.50 16.25 -15.54
C VAL A 38 -23.60 16.96 -14.52
N ILE A 39 -24.17 17.54 -13.46
CA ILE A 39 -23.40 18.19 -12.38
C ILE A 39 -22.48 17.17 -11.69
N ARG A 40 -22.99 15.96 -11.42
CA ARG A 40 -22.21 14.90 -10.74
C ARG A 40 -21.10 14.31 -11.63
N ASN A 41 -21.31 14.26 -12.94
CA ASN A 41 -20.36 13.71 -13.91
C ASN A 41 -19.35 14.73 -14.45
N LYS A 42 -19.38 15.99 -14.00
CA LYS A 42 -18.34 16.96 -14.37
C LYS A 42 -17.00 16.42 -13.85
N PRO A 43 -15.99 16.21 -14.71
CA PRO A 43 -14.68 15.74 -14.24
C PRO A 43 -14.06 16.87 -13.43
N ILE A 44 -14.14 16.73 -12.10
CA ILE A 44 -13.37 17.59 -11.21
C ILE A 44 -11.95 17.04 -11.29
N LYS A 45 -11.04 17.81 -11.92
CA LYS A 45 -9.61 17.66 -11.65
C LYS A 45 -9.45 17.90 -10.14
N LYS A 46 -9.33 16.83 -9.36
CA LYS A 46 -8.94 16.95 -7.95
C LYS A 46 -7.48 17.38 -7.97
N ASN A 47 -7.23 18.68 -7.93
CA ASN A 47 -5.97 19.19 -7.43
C ASN A 47 -6.05 18.96 -5.92
N ASN A 48 -5.68 17.75 -5.48
CA ASN A 48 -5.47 17.56 -4.05
C ASN A 48 -4.15 18.26 -3.74
N GLU A 49 -4.20 19.33 -2.95
CA GLU A 49 -3.01 19.95 -2.37
C GLU A 49 -2.20 18.93 -1.55
N ILE A 50 -2.88 17.91 -1.03
CA ILE A 50 -2.30 16.78 -0.31
C ILE A 50 -1.94 15.66 -1.31
N THR A 51 -0.66 15.30 -1.33
CA THR A 51 -0.15 14.13 -2.06
C THR A 51 -0.78 12.85 -1.54
N GLN A 52 -1.33 12.02 -2.42
CA GLN A 52 -1.91 10.73 -2.02
C GLN A 52 -0.85 9.64 -2.00
N ILE A 53 -0.98 8.69 -1.08
CA ILE A 53 -0.16 7.47 -1.05
C ILE A 53 -1.04 6.25 -1.33
N VAL A 54 -0.59 5.44 -2.28
CA VAL A 54 -1.17 4.13 -2.59
C VAL A 54 -0.12 3.05 -2.30
N LEU A 55 -0.34 2.27 -1.25
CA LEU A 55 0.51 1.15 -0.84
C LEU A 55 -0.17 -0.17 -1.24
N ASN A 56 0.47 -1.00 -2.07
CA ASN A 56 -0.07 -2.29 -2.54
C ASN A 56 -1.54 -2.23 -3.02
N ASN A 57 -1.87 -1.23 -3.84
CA ASN A 57 -3.23 -0.98 -4.33
C ASN A 57 -4.28 -0.56 -3.28
N GLU A 58 -3.84 -0.09 -2.11
CA GLU A 58 -4.70 0.55 -1.11
C GLU A 58 -4.30 2.02 -0.93
N ASN A 59 -5.27 2.94 -0.95
CA ASN A 59 -5.01 4.34 -0.62
C ASN A 59 -4.95 4.50 0.89
N ILE A 60 -3.77 4.80 1.43
CA ILE A 60 -3.54 4.95 2.87
C ILE A 60 -3.40 6.41 3.31
N THR A 61 -3.62 7.37 2.42
CA THR A 61 -3.40 8.82 2.68
C THR A 61 -4.05 9.29 3.98
N ASN A 62 -5.29 8.90 4.25
CA ASN A 62 -6.03 9.31 5.45
C ASN A 62 -5.64 8.54 6.72
N LYS A 63 -4.79 7.52 6.59
CA LYS A 63 -4.27 6.73 7.72
C LYS A 63 -2.90 7.22 8.18
N LEU A 64 -2.27 8.10 7.41
CA LEU A 64 -0.99 8.70 7.77
C LEU A 64 -1.18 9.67 8.95
N VAL A 65 -0.24 9.63 9.89
CA VAL A 65 -0.17 10.56 11.02
C VAL A 65 0.46 11.88 10.59
N SER A 66 1.28 11.86 9.53
CA SER A 66 1.99 13.03 9.01
C SER A 66 1.88 13.12 7.48
N PRO A 67 1.88 14.34 6.90
CA PRO A 67 1.91 14.49 5.46
C PRO A 67 3.24 14.00 4.88
N ILE A 68 3.23 13.53 3.63
CA ILE A 68 4.44 13.18 2.91
C ILE A 68 5.16 14.44 2.46
N ILE A 69 6.48 14.47 2.63
CA ILE A 69 7.33 15.57 2.18
C ILE A 69 8.04 15.12 0.89
N PHE A 70 8.10 16.02 -0.09
CA PHE A 70 8.89 15.86 -1.30
C PHE A 70 9.90 16.98 -1.38
N GLU A 71 11.16 16.65 -1.16
CA GLU A 71 12.27 17.60 -1.15
C GLU A 71 13.50 16.93 -1.78
N ASN A 72 14.35 17.69 -2.49
CA ASN A 72 15.61 17.18 -3.04
C ASN A 72 15.45 15.92 -3.92
N ASN A 73 14.32 15.79 -4.63
CA ASN A 73 13.95 14.61 -5.42
C ASN A 73 13.83 13.31 -4.61
N GLN A 74 13.58 13.42 -3.32
CA GLN A 74 13.32 12.31 -2.40
C GLN A 74 11.90 12.40 -1.84
N ILE A 75 11.36 11.23 -1.50
CA ILE A 75 10.07 11.10 -0.86
C ILE A 75 10.35 10.75 0.60
N TYR A 76 9.82 11.58 1.50
CA TYR A 76 10.01 11.47 2.93
C TYR A 76 8.71 11.07 3.60
N MET A 77 8.80 10.08 4.49
CA MET A 77 7.70 9.60 5.31
C MET A 77 8.11 9.73 6.78
N SER A 78 7.15 10.04 7.64
CA SER A 78 7.45 10.20 9.07
C SER A 78 7.91 8.87 9.66
N TYR A 79 8.76 8.95 10.68
CA TYR A 79 9.22 7.80 11.45
C TYR A 79 8.04 6.92 11.91
N GLU A 80 6.97 7.55 12.41
CA GLU A 80 5.78 6.86 12.90
C GLU A 80 5.03 6.13 11.79
N ASP A 81 4.88 6.77 10.62
CA ASP A 81 4.21 6.15 9.47
C ASP A 81 5.05 4.99 8.90
N ILE A 82 6.38 5.12 8.82
CA ILE A 82 7.25 4.01 8.41
C ILE A 82 7.09 2.84 9.38
N LYS A 83 7.10 3.14 10.68
CA LYS A 83 6.90 2.13 11.72
C LYS A 83 5.55 1.42 11.60
N GLN A 84 4.49 2.17 11.28
CA GLN A 84 3.15 1.61 11.14
C GLN A 84 2.94 0.79 9.87
N PHE A 85 3.51 1.21 8.73
CA PHE A 85 3.18 0.64 7.42
C PHE A 85 4.25 -0.31 6.86
N PHE A 86 5.49 -0.23 7.33
CA PHE A 86 6.63 -0.96 6.76
C PHE A 86 7.39 -1.79 7.79
N ASP A 87 7.63 -1.24 8.98
CA ASP A 87 8.49 -1.88 9.97
C ASP A 87 8.10 -1.55 11.42
N GLU A 88 7.26 -2.38 12.02
CA GLU A 88 6.85 -2.23 13.43
C GLU A 88 8.02 -2.33 14.42
N THR A 89 9.16 -2.88 13.99
CA THR A 89 10.36 -3.04 14.81
C THR A 89 11.32 -1.86 14.73
N LEU A 90 11.05 -0.87 13.86
CA LEU A 90 11.86 0.33 13.70
C LEU A 90 12.07 1.05 15.05
N TYR A 91 13.32 1.34 15.39
CA TYR A 91 13.70 2.01 16.64
C TYR A 91 14.89 2.96 16.48
N THR A 92 14.97 3.95 17.37
CA THR A 92 16.18 4.75 17.55
C THR A 92 17.02 4.16 18.68
N GLU A 93 18.29 3.93 18.39
CA GLU A 93 19.27 3.52 19.37
C GLU A 93 19.73 4.73 20.19
N GLU A 94 19.70 4.61 21.52
CA GLU A 94 19.88 5.74 22.44
C GLU A 94 21.35 6.16 22.55
N ASP A 95 22.27 5.18 22.55
CA ASP A 95 23.70 5.44 22.72
C ASP A 95 24.34 6.13 21.49
N THR A 96 23.83 5.84 20.31
CA THR A 96 24.37 6.31 19.02
C THR A 96 23.49 7.34 18.32
N GLY A 97 22.20 7.41 18.67
CA GLY A 97 21.20 8.20 17.96
C GLY A 97 20.86 7.66 16.56
N CYS A 98 21.35 6.47 16.21
CA CYS A 98 21.08 5.84 14.92
C CYS A 98 19.64 5.32 14.88
N ILE A 99 18.98 5.47 13.73
CA ILE A 99 17.73 4.78 13.44
C ILE A 99 18.08 3.41 12.86
N ILE A 100 17.51 2.37 13.48
CA ILE A 100 17.63 0.98 13.08
C ILE A 100 16.28 0.55 12.50
N THR A 101 16.33 -0.02 11.31
CA THR A 101 15.16 -0.57 10.65
C THR A 101 15.49 -1.87 9.96
N THR A 102 14.52 -2.77 9.83
CA THR A 102 14.75 -4.08 9.25
C THR A 102 13.60 -4.57 8.37
N SER A 103 13.94 -5.51 7.49
CA SER A 103 13.01 -6.45 6.86
C SER A 103 13.42 -7.89 7.19
N ASP A 104 12.91 -8.87 6.46
CA ASP A 104 13.24 -10.29 6.69
C ASP A 104 14.75 -10.62 6.56
N ARG A 105 15.49 -9.90 5.69
CA ARG A 105 16.91 -10.19 5.40
C ARG A 105 17.81 -8.95 5.38
N LYS A 106 17.28 -7.77 5.71
CA LYS A 106 18.02 -6.52 5.60
C LYS A 106 17.87 -5.75 6.89
N LEU A 107 18.98 -5.51 7.57
CA LEU A 107 19.12 -4.55 8.65
C LEU A 107 19.73 -3.27 8.07
N ALA A 108 19.09 -2.13 8.28
CA ALA A 108 19.64 -0.84 7.90
C ALA A 108 19.90 0.02 9.14
N ILE A 109 21.05 0.70 9.12
CA ILE A 109 21.46 1.66 10.14
C ILE A 109 21.63 3.00 9.47
N ILE A 110 20.86 3.97 9.96
CA ILE A 110 20.78 5.31 9.41
C ILE A 110 21.17 6.27 10.50
N LYS A 111 22.13 7.13 10.22
CA LYS A 111 22.55 8.18 11.13
C LYS A 111 22.25 9.54 10.52
N LYS A 112 21.80 10.48 11.34
CA LYS A 112 21.55 11.85 10.91
C LYS A 112 22.86 12.48 10.40
N ASP A 113 22.75 13.26 9.34
CA ASP A 113 23.85 13.97 8.67
C ASP A 113 24.93 13.08 8.00
N ASP A 114 24.85 11.75 8.13
CA ASP A 114 25.71 10.82 7.40
C ASP A 114 25.28 10.73 5.93
N GLN A 115 26.26 10.66 5.03
CA GLN A 115 26.06 10.48 3.59
C GLN A 115 26.03 9.01 3.17
N THR A 116 26.00 8.10 4.14
CA THR A 116 25.98 6.66 3.91
C THR A 116 25.00 6.01 4.87
N MET A 117 24.15 5.14 4.34
CA MET A 117 23.37 4.20 5.12
C MET A 117 24.11 2.86 5.11
N ARG A 118 24.21 2.20 6.26
CA ARG A 118 24.72 0.83 6.29
C ARG A 118 23.55 -0.14 6.13
N VAL A 119 23.64 -1.06 5.18
CA VAL A 119 22.69 -2.16 4.98
C VAL A 119 23.43 -3.46 5.17
N ASN A 120 23.13 -4.16 6.25
CA ASN A 120 23.91 -5.28 6.79
C ASN A 120 25.40 -4.92 6.88
N ASN A 121 26.27 -5.57 6.13
CA ASN A 121 27.71 -5.31 6.11
C ASN A 121 28.16 -4.41 4.94
N SER A 122 27.23 -3.82 4.18
CA SER A 122 27.52 -2.95 3.03
C SER A 122 27.14 -1.50 3.29
N ASN A 123 27.88 -0.55 2.72
CA ASN A 123 27.52 0.86 2.73
C ASN A 123 26.82 1.24 1.42
N VAL A 124 25.75 2.03 1.53
CA VAL A 124 24.99 2.59 0.42
C VAL A 124 25.07 4.10 0.53
N ASP A 125 25.54 4.77 -0.52
CA ASP A 125 25.57 6.22 -0.58
C ASP A 125 24.14 6.77 -0.57
N VAL A 126 23.85 7.66 0.38
CA VAL A 126 22.56 8.33 0.52
C VAL A 126 22.80 9.80 0.78
N LYS A 127 21.86 10.67 0.40
CA LYS A 127 21.96 12.11 0.69
C LYS A 127 20.73 12.53 1.47
N ASN A 128 20.92 13.27 2.56
CA ASN A 128 19.84 13.86 3.35
C ASN A 128 18.73 12.85 3.72
N ILE A 129 19.10 11.62 4.08
CA ILE A 129 18.15 10.54 4.34
C ILE A 129 17.23 10.83 5.53
N ILE A 130 17.68 11.64 6.49
CA ILE A 130 16.88 12.10 7.63
C ILE A 130 16.71 13.62 7.52
N ILE A 131 15.47 14.08 7.70
CA ILE A 131 15.14 15.48 7.92
C ILE A 131 14.27 15.61 9.18
N GLU A 132 14.33 16.77 9.81
CA GLU A 132 13.47 17.12 10.93
C GLU A 132 12.58 18.29 10.52
N GLN A 133 11.27 18.11 10.65
CA GLN A 133 10.29 19.15 10.38
C GLN A 133 9.18 19.08 11.40
N ASP A 134 8.78 20.22 11.97
CA ASP A 134 7.68 20.31 12.95
C ASP A 134 7.87 19.37 14.16
N ASN A 135 9.11 19.26 14.65
CA ASN A 135 9.54 18.34 15.72
C ASN A 135 9.27 16.85 15.42
N LYS A 136 9.17 16.47 14.15
CA LYS A 136 9.05 15.08 13.70
C LYS A 136 10.25 14.68 12.86
N ILE A 137 10.67 13.43 13.00
CA ILE A 137 11.69 12.81 12.18
C ILE A 137 11.03 12.27 10.93
N TYR A 138 11.57 12.62 9.77
CA TYR A 138 11.20 12.02 8.50
C TYR A 138 12.40 11.31 7.90
N ILE A 139 12.14 10.17 7.29
CA ILE A 139 13.14 9.35 6.63
C ILE A 139 12.78 9.29 5.14
N ALA A 140 13.79 9.43 4.28
CA ALA A 140 13.64 9.31 2.83
C ALA A 140 13.29 7.86 2.48
N ILE A 141 11.99 7.53 2.52
CA ILE A 141 11.47 6.20 2.22
C ILE A 141 11.87 5.73 0.82
N SER A 142 12.13 6.66 -0.12
CA SER A 142 12.69 6.34 -1.43
C SER A 142 14.07 5.68 -1.41
N GLU A 143 14.88 5.91 -0.36
CA GLU A 143 16.20 5.30 -0.19
C GLU A 143 16.13 3.89 0.45
N LEU A 144 14.97 3.51 1.00
CA LEU A 144 14.77 2.23 1.69
C LEU A 144 14.23 1.11 0.79
N THR A 145 14.20 1.33 -0.52
CA THR A 145 13.75 0.34 -1.52
C THR A 145 14.52 -0.98 -1.41
N ILE A 146 15.84 -0.92 -1.20
CA ILE A 146 16.71 -2.10 -1.03
C ILE A 146 16.49 -2.83 0.30
N VAL A 147 15.98 -2.13 1.32
CA VAL A 147 15.74 -2.68 2.65
C VAL A 147 14.39 -3.38 2.68
N TYR A 148 13.33 -2.69 2.26
CA TYR A 148 11.96 -3.18 2.34
C TYR A 148 11.46 -3.90 1.08
N ASN A 149 12.27 -3.95 0.02
CA ASN A 149 11.98 -4.65 -1.23
C ASN A 149 10.66 -4.16 -1.88
N PHE A 150 10.59 -2.87 -2.21
CA PHE A 150 9.48 -2.26 -2.94
C PHE A 150 9.94 -1.38 -4.09
N GLU A 151 9.01 -1.12 -5.01
CA GLU A 151 9.10 -0.04 -6.00
C GLU A 151 8.30 1.17 -5.51
N ILE A 152 8.86 2.37 -5.69
CA ILE A 152 8.19 3.63 -5.36
C ILE A 152 8.25 4.58 -6.55
N GLU A 153 7.11 5.21 -6.85
CA GLU A 153 6.99 6.15 -7.96
C GLU A 153 6.10 7.33 -7.56
N LYS A 154 6.53 8.56 -7.89
CA LYS A 154 5.68 9.76 -7.80
C LYS A 154 5.09 10.07 -9.17
N ILE A 155 3.77 10.00 -9.28
CA ILE A 155 3.03 10.26 -10.49
C ILE A 155 2.56 11.72 -10.48
N GLU A 156 3.37 12.60 -11.10
CA GLU A 156 3.13 14.06 -11.11
C GLU A 156 1.74 14.45 -11.66
N LYS A 157 1.25 13.70 -12.65
CA LYS A 157 -0.05 13.98 -13.30
C LYS A 157 -1.22 13.94 -12.32
N THR A 158 -1.16 13.08 -11.32
CA THR A 158 -2.26 12.84 -10.36
C THR A 158 -1.89 13.22 -8.92
N ASN A 159 -0.65 13.62 -8.68
CA ASN A 159 -0.09 13.83 -7.35
C ASN A 159 -0.29 12.61 -6.43
N ILE A 160 -0.05 11.43 -6.99
CA ILE A 160 -0.14 10.14 -6.29
C ILE A 160 1.26 9.54 -6.23
N ILE A 161 1.68 9.12 -5.04
CA ILE A 161 2.84 8.26 -4.85
C ILE A 161 2.34 6.83 -4.71
N THR A 162 2.88 5.92 -5.52
CA THR A 162 2.59 4.49 -5.43
C THR A 162 3.78 3.77 -4.84
N ILE A 163 3.53 2.89 -3.87
CA ILE A 163 4.52 1.98 -3.28
C ILE A 163 4.01 0.56 -3.48
N ASP A 164 4.73 -0.23 -4.27
CA ASP A 164 4.37 -1.60 -4.61
C ASP A 164 5.43 -2.55 -4.07
N MET A 165 5.08 -3.32 -3.03
CA MET A 165 5.97 -4.31 -2.44
C MET A 165 6.26 -5.41 -3.48
N LEU A 166 7.54 -5.73 -3.68
CA LEU A 166 8.00 -6.66 -4.72
C LEU A 166 7.67 -8.12 -4.42
N ASN A 167 7.43 -8.43 -3.14
CA ASN A 167 6.99 -9.75 -2.67
C ASN A 167 5.46 -9.98 -2.74
N LYS A 168 4.70 -9.01 -3.23
CA LYS A 168 3.24 -9.14 -3.39
C LYS A 168 2.85 -9.42 -4.83
N LYS A 169 1.78 -10.19 -4.98
CA LYS A 169 1.15 -10.50 -6.25
C LYS A 169 0.76 -9.23 -7.00
N SER A 170 1.07 -9.22 -8.29
CA SER A 170 0.74 -8.13 -9.19
C SER A 170 0.18 -8.68 -10.50
N VAL A 171 -1.06 -8.30 -10.82
CA VAL A 171 -1.76 -8.74 -12.02
C VAL A 171 -2.07 -7.53 -12.89
N LYS A 172 -1.62 -7.58 -14.15
CA LYS A 172 -2.01 -6.59 -15.17
C LYS A 172 -3.18 -7.12 -15.98
N ALA A 173 -4.08 -6.23 -16.36
CA ALA A 173 -5.15 -6.49 -17.32
C ALA A 173 -5.20 -5.38 -18.36
N TYR A 174 -5.68 -5.69 -19.56
CA TYR A 174 -5.72 -4.76 -20.68
C TYR A 174 -7.16 -4.36 -21.02
N ALA A 175 -7.36 -3.07 -21.26
CA ALA A 175 -8.65 -2.54 -21.67
C ALA A 175 -8.98 -2.97 -23.11
N ASN A 176 -10.05 -3.74 -23.31
CA ASN A 176 -10.46 -4.20 -24.66
C ASN A 176 -11.16 -3.11 -25.48
N LYS A 177 -11.48 -1.97 -24.85
CA LYS A 177 -11.99 -0.74 -25.44
C LYS A 177 -11.62 0.45 -24.54
N SER A 178 -11.90 1.68 -24.96
CA SER A 178 -11.81 2.82 -24.04
C SER A 178 -12.83 2.69 -22.91
N ILE A 179 -12.35 2.77 -21.67
CA ILE A 179 -13.12 2.54 -20.45
C ILE A 179 -13.02 3.73 -19.52
N LYS A 180 -14.13 4.07 -18.88
CA LYS A 180 -14.15 5.03 -17.77
C LYS A 180 -13.96 4.26 -16.47
N ILE A 181 -13.02 4.72 -15.66
CA ILE A 181 -12.81 4.25 -14.30
C ILE A 181 -13.73 5.04 -13.38
N LYS A 182 -14.47 4.32 -12.54
CA LYS A 182 -15.48 4.91 -11.67
C LYS A 182 -15.04 4.92 -10.22
N GLU A 183 -15.50 5.91 -9.48
CA GLU A 183 -15.27 6.02 -8.03
C GLU A 183 -15.84 4.82 -7.25
N ASP A 184 -16.94 4.26 -7.75
CA ASP A 184 -17.63 3.12 -7.14
C ASP A 184 -18.31 2.24 -8.20
N LYS A 185 -18.80 1.07 -7.80
CA LYS A 185 -19.61 0.16 -8.61
C LYS A 185 -20.90 0.85 -9.07
N GLY A 186 -21.44 0.39 -10.20
CA GLY A 186 -22.76 0.80 -10.68
C GLY A 186 -22.75 1.77 -11.88
N VAL A 187 -23.93 1.93 -12.50
CA VAL A 187 -24.08 2.65 -13.77
C VAL A 187 -23.97 4.17 -13.58
N ILE A 188 -24.46 4.70 -12.47
CA ILE A 188 -24.57 6.14 -12.16
C ILE A 188 -23.35 6.63 -11.36
N SER A 189 -22.40 5.75 -11.03
CA SER A 189 -21.17 6.16 -10.35
C SER A 189 -20.32 7.07 -11.24
N LYS A 190 -19.69 8.07 -10.60
CA LYS A 190 -18.93 9.14 -11.23
C LYS A 190 -17.67 8.57 -11.89
N ALA A 191 -17.36 9.03 -13.10
CA ALA A 191 -16.09 8.73 -13.75
C ALA A 191 -14.99 9.62 -13.17
N ILE A 192 -13.88 9.00 -12.76
CA ILE A 192 -12.72 9.65 -12.13
C ILE A 192 -11.46 9.57 -12.99
N ASP A 193 -11.42 8.64 -13.95
CA ASP A 193 -10.33 8.50 -14.92
C ASP A 193 -10.82 7.80 -16.20
N GLU A 194 -10.00 7.79 -17.25
CA GLU A 194 -10.25 7.08 -18.50
C GLU A 194 -9.00 6.35 -19.00
N VAL A 195 -9.14 5.06 -19.28
CA VAL A 195 -8.07 4.22 -19.86
C VAL A 195 -8.41 3.89 -21.30
N LYS A 196 -7.48 4.16 -22.23
CA LYS A 196 -7.66 3.90 -23.65
C LYS A 196 -7.59 2.40 -23.96
N LYS A 197 -8.24 1.98 -25.04
CA LYS A 197 -8.13 0.61 -25.57
C LYS A 197 -6.66 0.21 -25.73
N GLY A 198 -6.31 -0.99 -25.28
CA GLY A 198 -4.96 -1.55 -25.38
C GLY A 198 -3.98 -1.09 -24.31
N ASN A 199 -4.33 -0.09 -23.48
CA ASN A 199 -3.53 0.24 -22.30
C ASN A 199 -3.83 -0.75 -21.17
N TRP A 200 -2.81 -0.98 -20.34
CA TRP A 200 -2.91 -1.88 -19.20
C TRP A 200 -3.23 -1.11 -17.91
N LEU A 201 -3.70 -1.84 -16.92
CA LEU A 201 -4.00 -1.39 -15.57
C LEU A 201 -3.78 -2.55 -14.60
N PHE A 202 -3.56 -2.26 -13.33
CA PHE A 202 -3.47 -3.29 -12.30
C PHE A 202 -4.86 -3.79 -11.95
N PHE A 203 -5.07 -5.09 -12.05
CA PHE A 203 -6.25 -5.77 -11.55
C PHE A 203 -6.03 -6.11 -10.07
N ILE A 204 -6.97 -5.70 -9.22
CA ILE A 204 -6.86 -5.90 -7.76
C ILE A 204 -7.73 -7.07 -7.34
N ASN A 205 -9.03 -6.96 -7.57
CA ASN A 205 -10.01 -8.01 -7.33
C ASN A 205 -11.27 -7.74 -8.16
N ASP A 206 -12.25 -8.65 -8.09
CA ASP A 206 -13.57 -8.40 -8.66
C ASP A 206 -14.69 -8.85 -7.74
N GLU A 207 -15.83 -8.17 -7.89
CA GLU A 207 -17.04 -8.47 -7.16
C GLU A 207 -18.24 -8.04 -8.00
N ASN A 208 -19.25 -8.91 -8.11
CA ASN A 208 -20.53 -8.59 -8.77
C ASN A 208 -20.38 -8.03 -10.21
N GLY A 209 -19.41 -8.57 -10.98
CA GLY A 209 -19.16 -8.19 -12.37
C GLY A 209 -18.40 -6.87 -12.57
N TYR A 210 -17.96 -6.23 -11.48
CA TYR A 210 -17.04 -5.09 -11.50
C TYR A 210 -15.67 -5.53 -10.98
N ALA A 211 -14.62 -5.12 -11.67
CA ALA A 211 -13.25 -5.24 -11.20
C ALA A 211 -12.87 -3.94 -10.46
N LYS A 212 -12.24 -4.07 -9.29
CA LYS A 212 -11.45 -3.01 -8.67
C LYS A 212 -10.08 -2.99 -9.33
N VAL A 213 -9.62 -1.81 -9.69
CA VAL A 213 -8.42 -1.62 -10.50
C VAL A 213 -7.64 -0.40 -10.05
N ARG A 214 -6.33 -0.38 -10.37
CA ARG A 214 -5.49 0.83 -10.30
C ARG A 214 -4.96 1.16 -11.69
N THR A 215 -5.15 2.40 -12.14
CA THR A 215 -4.64 2.85 -13.44
C THR A 215 -3.14 3.08 -13.40
N GLN A 216 -2.51 3.26 -14.56
CA GLN A 216 -1.10 3.63 -14.66
C GLN A 216 -0.82 4.99 -13.99
N ASP A 217 -1.84 5.84 -13.84
CA ASP A 217 -1.73 7.11 -13.15
C ASP A 217 -2.02 7.00 -11.63
N GLY A 218 -1.99 5.77 -11.07
CA GLY A 218 -2.16 5.52 -9.64
C GLY A 218 -3.60 5.59 -9.13
N ILE A 219 -4.57 5.92 -9.97
CA ILE A 219 -5.98 6.08 -9.57
C ILE A 219 -6.63 4.72 -9.32
N ILE A 220 -7.12 4.51 -8.10
CA ILE A 220 -7.92 3.33 -7.76
C ILE A 220 -9.40 3.60 -8.04
N GLY A 221 -10.06 2.65 -8.70
CA GLY A 221 -11.50 2.71 -8.93
C GLY A 221 -12.05 1.40 -9.48
N TYR A 222 -13.21 1.48 -10.14
CA TYR A 222 -13.98 0.33 -10.60
C TYR A 222 -14.31 0.41 -12.08
N VAL A 223 -14.30 -0.75 -12.74
CA VAL A 223 -14.72 -0.92 -14.12
C VAL A 223 -15.49 -2.23 -14.29
N LYS A 224 -16.37 -2.34 -15.28
CA LYS A 224 -17.01 -3.64 -15.58
C LYS A 224 -15.95 -4.63 -16.05
N LYS A 225 -15.91 -5.81 -15.43
CA LYS A 225 -14.91 -6.86 -15.70
C LYS A 225 -14.86 -7.26 -17.18
N LYS A 226 -16.01 -7.31 -17.85
CA LYS A 226 -16.11 -7.62 -19.29
C LYS A 226 -15.38 -6.66 -20.23
N TYR A 227 -14.90 -5.51 -19.75
CA TYR A 227 -14.08 -4.57 -20.53
C TYR A 227 -12.58 -4.77 -20.34
N LEU A 228 -12.20 -5.74 -19.51
CA LEU A 228 -10.82 -6.16 -19.29
C LEU A 228 -10.57 -7.49 -20.02
N SER A 229 -9.32 -7.68 -20.43
CA SER A 229 -8.84 -8.86 -21.16
C SER A 229 -7.34 -9.06 -20.89
N ASN A 230 -6.77 -10.19 -21.32
CA ASN A 230 -5.33 -10.47 -21.23
C ASN A 230 -4.77 -10.26 -19.81
N TYR A 231 -5.22 -11.06 -18.86
CA TYR A 231 -4.71 -11.02 -17.50
C TYR A 231 -3.31 -11.64 -17.47
N ILE A 232 -2.32 -10.89 -16.99
CA ILE A 232 -0.93 -11.31 -16.90
C ILE A 232 -0.50 -11.17 -15.44
N ASN A 233 -0.12 -12.29 -14.83
CA ASN A 233 0.51 -12.29 -13.51
C ASN A 233 1.97 -11.85 -13.72
N VAL A 234 2.28 -10.62 -13.33
CA VAL A 234 3.63 -10.05 -13.42
C VAL A 234 4.48 -10.55 -12.27
N ARG A 235 3.86 -10.70 -11.09
CA ARG A 235 4.46 -11.22 -9.86
C ARG A 235 3.41 -12.07 -9.13
N GLU A 236 3.85 -13.14 -8.48
CA GLU A 236 3.04 -13.88 -7.50
C GLU A 236 3.47 -13.45 -6.08
N ASP A 237 2.65 -13.79 -5.08
CA ASP A 237 3.06 -13.61 -3.69
C ASP A 237 4.28 -14.50 -3.41
N LEU A 238 5.34 -13.88 -2.86
CA LEU A 238 6.49 -14.63 -2.36
C LEU A 238 6.18 -15.06 -0.93
N GLU A 239 5.76 -16.30 -0.78
CA GLU A 239 5.76 -16.96 0.52
C GLU A 239 7.20 -17.37 0.83
N ILE A 240 7.76 -16.81 1.91
CA ILE A 240 9.02 -17.29 2.44
C ILE A 240 8.65 -18.53 3.25
N GLU A 241 8.84 -19.70 2.66
CA GLU A 241 8.67 -20.96 3.39
C GLU A 241 9.61 -20.95 4.59
N ASP A 242 9.05 -21.07 5.80
CA ASP A 242 9.83 -21.38 6.99
C ASP A 242 10.45 -22.75 6.77
N LYS A 243 11.74 -22.78 6.44
CA LYS A 243 12.47 -24.04 6.37
C LYS A 243 12.38 -24.69 7.75
N ASN A 244 11.97 -25.95 7.80
CA ASN A 244 11.99 -26.71 9.03
C ASN A 244 13.39 -26.63 9.67
N PHE A 245 13.46 -26.03 10.86
CA PHE A 245 14.71 -25.86 11.60
C PHE A 245 15.28 -27.24 11.97
N LYS A 246 16.55 -27.49 11.63
CA LYS A 246 17.22 -28.78 11.89
C LYS A 246 18.21 -28.67 13.05
N GLU A 247 17.74 -28.98 14.25
CA GLU A 247 18.53 -28.89 15.49
C GLU A 247 19.82 -29.75 15.45
N GLU A 248 19.78 -30.92 14.82
CA GLU A 248 20.94 -31.82 14.72
C GLU A 248 22.16 -31.22 13.99
N ASN A 249 21.96 -30.13 13.25
CA ASN A 249 22.99 -29.41 12.51
C ASN A 249 23.08 -27.92 12.90
N SER A 250 22.59 -27.54 14.08
CA SER A 250 22.69 -26.15 14.56
C SER A 250 23.96 -25.88 15.37
N ILE A 251 24.43 -24.65 15.30
CA ILE A 251 25.28 -24.08 16.36
C ILE A 251 24.38 -23.63 17.49
N ASN A 252 24.76 -23.94 18.73
CA ASN A 252 24.04 -23.50 19.92
C ASN A 252 24.85 -22.41 20.61
N ARG A 253 24.31 -21.20 20.68
CA ARG A 253 24.95 -20.05 21.34
C ARG A 253 24.11 -19.55 22.51
N ASP A 254 24.63 -19.68 23.71
CA ASP A 254 24.07 -19.02 24.89
C ASP A 254 24.69 -17.63 25.06
N ILE A 255 23.84 -16.60 24.97
CA ILE A 255 24.24 -15.19 25.12
C ILE A 255 23.86 -14.60 26.49
N THR A 256 23.40 -15.42 27.44
CA THR A 256 22.91 -14.95 28.76
C THR A 256 23.92 -14.09 29.52
N ASN A 257 25.21 -14.43 29.42
CA ASN A 257 26.29 -13.71 30.09
C ASN A 257 27.00 -12.69 29.19
N ASP A 258 26.58 -12.56 27.93
CA ASP A 258 27.13 -11.56 27.03
C ASP A 258 26.54 -10.18 27.34
N ASP A 259 27.38 -9.14 27.23
CA ASP A 259 26.91 -7.77 27.41
C ASP A 259 26.27 -7.25 26.12
N ILE A 260 24.93 -7.20 26.10
CA ILE A 260 24.13 -6.74 24.95
C ILE A 260 23.61 -5.30 25.11
N SER A 261 24.10 -4.56 26.10
CA SER A 261 23.55 -3.24 26.51
C SER A 261 23.65 -2.13 25.47
N THR A 262 24.60 -2.23 24.54
CA THR A 262 24.89 -1.20 23.52
C THR A 262 24.87 -1.81 22.14
N TYR A 263 24.58 -1.00 21.12
CA TYR A 263 24.56 -1.46 19.73
C TYR A 263 25.89 -2.11 19.30
N GLU A 264 27.02 -1.47 19.59
CA GLU A 264 28.34 -1.99 19.21
C GLU A 264 28.63 -3.38 19.79
N LYS A 265 28.23 -3.62 21.04
CA LYS A 265 28.42 -4.92 21.70
C LYS A 265 27.53 -6.00 21.08
N ARG A 266 26.27 -5.68 20.76
CA ARG A 266 25.38 -6.61 20.06
C ARG A 266 25.93 -6.99 18.70
N GLN A 267 26.38 -6.01 17.91
CA GLN A 267 26.99 -6.27 16.61
C GLN A 267 28.23 -7.17 16.70
N LYS A 268 29.11 -6.97 17.69
CA LYS A 268 30.25 -7.87 17.93
C LYS A 268 29.82 -9.32 18.18
N ILE A 269 28.78 -9.53 18.98
CA ILE A 269 28.25 -10.88 19.26
C ILE A 269 27.64 -11.49 17.99
N ILE A 270 26.87 -10.71 17.22
CA ILE A 270 26.26 -11.14 15.96
C ILE A 270 27.34 -11.54 14.94
N ASP A 271 28.39 -10.73 14.79
CA ASP A 271 29.52 -11.03 13.90
C ASP A 271 30.24 -12.33 14.30
N LEU A 272 30.42 -12.57 15.61
CA LEU A 272 31.00 -13.81 16.11
C LEU A 272 30.13 -15.03 15.76
N ILE A 273 28.81 -14.94 15.96
CA ILE A 273 27.85 -16.00 15.63
C ILE A 273 27.86 -16.29 14.13
N LEU A 274 27.81 -15.24 13.29
CA LEU A 274 27.84 -15.37 11.84
C LEU A 274 29.15 -16.02 11.37
N HIS A 275 30.29 -15.56 11.89
CA HIS A 275 31.60 -16.11 11.55
C HIS A 275 31.74 -17.57 11.99
N GLU A 276 31.25 -17.94 13.17
CA GLU A 276 31.24 -19.33 13.63
C GLU A 276 30.38 -20.21 12.72
N ALA A 277 29.19 -19.73 12.32
CA ALA A 277 28.31 -20.45 11.38
C ALA A 277 28.96 -20.68 10.01
N ILE A 278 29.52 -19.63 9.41
CA ILE A 278 30.19 -19.72 8.12
C ILE A 278 31.41 -20.65 8.21
N LYS A 279 32.25 -20.49 9.23
CA LYS A 279 33.47 -21.29 9.40
C LYS A 279 33.19 -22.78 9.53
N ASN A 280 32.07 -23.14 10.16
CA ASN A 280 31.68 -24.53 10.39
C ASN A 280 30.67 -25.08 9.34
N ASP A 281 30.39 -24.31 8.27
CA ASP A 281 29.41 -24.66 7.22
C ASP A 281 28.03 -25.01 7.80
N LYS A 282 27.54 -24.16 8.71
CA LYS A 282 26.28 -24.35 9.43
C LYS A 282 25.20 -23.43 8.89
N MET A 283 24.07 -24.02 8.50
CA MET A 283 22.89 -23.32 8.00
C MET A 283 21.83 -23.07 9.08
N TYR A 284 22.08 -23.49 10.32
CA TYR A 284 21.14 -23.35 11.44
C TYR A 284 21.87 -22.83 12.67
N VAL A 285 21.28 -21.86 13.37
CA VAL A 285 21.79 -21.33 14.64
C VAL A 285 20.65 -21.28 15.65
N GLN A 286 20.87 -21.85 16.82
CA GLN A 286 19.99 -21.71 17.97
C GLN A 286 20.66 -20.77 18.98
N ILE A 287 19.97 -19.69 19.33
CA ILE A 287 20.43 -18.72 20.31
C ILE A 287 19.54 -18.85 21.54
N SER A 288 20.14 -18.91 22.72
CA SER A 288 19.41 -18.92 23.99
C SER A 288 19.78 -17.72 24.84
N TYR A 289 18.78 -17.18 25.54
CA TYR A 289 18.93 -16.14 26.54
C TYR A 289 18.04 -16.46 27.73
N ASN A 290 18.66 -16.72 28.89
CA ASN A 290 17.96 -17.07 30.13
C ASN A 290 17.87 -15.90 31.11
N GLY A 291 18.18 -14.67 30.65
CA GLY A 291 18.02 -13.46 31.44
C GLY A 291 16.57 -12.96 31.45
N GLU A 292 16.31 -11.93 32.25
CA GLU A 292 15.01 -11.26 32.24
C GLU A 292 14.76 -10.56 30.91
N ALA A 293 13.52 -10.66 30.41
CA ALA A 293 13.12 -9.98 29.18
C ALA A 293 13.35 -8.46 29.31
N ASN A 294 14.15 -7.91 28.41
CA ASN A 294 14.52 -6.50 28.41
C ASN A 294 14.68 -5.98 26.98
N ILE A 295 14.71 -4.65 26.85
CA ILE A 295 14.78 -3.99 25.54
C ILE A 295 16.05 -4.36 24.75
N PHE A 296 17.16 -4.64 25.42
CA PHE A 296 18.41 -4.99 24.74
C PHE A 296 18.34 -6.36 24.09
N TYR A 297 17.66 -7.32 24.71
CA TYR A 297 17.40 -8.63 24.09
C TYR A 297 16.43 -8.52 22.90
N GLU A 298 15.39 -7.69 23.00
CA GLU A 298 14.50 -7.42 21.87
C GLU A 298 15.26 -6.79 20.68
N ARG A 299 16.11 -5.80 20.94
CA ARG A 299 16.97 -5.20 19.91
C ARG A 299 17.96 -6.20 19.32
N PHE A 300 18.55 -7.07 20.16
CA PHE A 300 19.42 -8.14 19.67
C PHE A 300 18.69 -9.05 18.67
N LYS A 301 17.46 -9.46 18.97
CA LYS A 301 16.63 -10.27 18.05
C LYS A 301 16.36 -9.54 16.73
N ILE A 302 15.99 -8.25 16.80
CA ILE A 302 15.73 -7.41 15.62
C ILE A 302 16.97 -7.33 14.71
N GLU A 303 18.17 -7.25 15.30
CA GLU A 303 19.43 -7.12 14.56
C GLU A 303 19.97 -8.45 14.02
N VAL A 304 19.97 -9.51 14.82
CA VAL A 304 20.63 -10.79 14.46
C VAL A 304 19.90 -11.55 13.35
N VAL A 305 18.56 -11.49 13.36
CA VAL A 305 17.70 -12.24 12.45
C VAL A 305 17.95 -11.91 10.97
N PRO A 306 17.82 -10.64 10.54
CA PRO A 306 18.03 -10.28 9.14
C PRO A 306 19.45 -10.58 8.64
N ILE A 307 20.47 -10.38 9.49
CA ILE A 307 21.88 -10.58 9.13
C ILE A 307 22.15 -12.06 8.82
N LEU A 308 21.77 -12.96 9.73
CA LEU A 308 21.96 -14.40 9.54
C LEU A 308 21.09 -14.92 8.37
N LYS A 309 19.84 -14.46 8.24
CA LYS A 309 18.96 -14.86 7.12
C LYS A 309 19.46 -14.39 5.76
N GLU A 310 20.15 -13.26 5.67
CA GLU A 310 20.79 -12.83 4.42
C GLU A 310 21.84 -13.85 3.94
N CYS A 311 22.58 -14.43 4.88
CA CYS A 311 23.57 -15.47 4.59
C CYS A 311 22.95 -16.88 4.42
N GLY A 312 21.62 -16.99 4.42
CA GLY A 312 20.90 -18.25 4.28
C GLY A 312 20.92 -19.12 5.54
N ILE A 313 21.23 -18.54 6.70
CA ILE A 313 21.25 -19.21 8.00
C ILE A 313 19.88 -19.03 8.67
N GLU A 314 19.23 -20.15 9.00
CA GLU A 314 17.97 -20.19 9.74
C GLU A 314 18.23 -20.13 11.25
N ILE A 315 17.32 -19.50 11.99
CA ILE A 315 17.58 -19.10 13.37
C ILE A 315 16.41 -19.51 14.26
N LYS A 316 16.74 -20.00 15.46
CA LYS A 316 15.79 -20.22 16.56
C LYS A 316 16.28 -19.41 17.77
N ILE A 317 15.50 -18.43 18.23
CA ILE A 317 15.87 -17.48 19.30
C ILE A 317 14.64 -17.05 20.11
#